data_AF-A0A1W2GDV2-F1
#
_entry.id   AF-A0A1W2GDV2-F1
#
_cell.length_a   1.000
_cell.length_b   1.000
_cell.length_c   1.000
_cell.angle_alpha   90.00
_cell.angle_beta   90.00
_cell.angle_gamma   90.00
#
_symmetry.space_group_name_H-M   'P 1'
#
loop_
_entity.id
_entity.type
_entity.pdbx_description
1 polymer ?
#
loop_
_entity_poly.entity_id
_entity_poly.type
_entity_poly.pdbx_seq_one_letter_code
_entity_poly.pdbx_strand_id
1 'polypeptide(L)'
;MAMSASCTITNQTGSEIMITQMGKVNDDAGFTAPSIGTKVSNGESFTISMGNDSFPIAPRGVGFNMGFIDFGNQQLGSIYLDDPAVGAHQFNYGNTPVFDYPTQNPGGNVYDIQIKVK
;
A
#
# COMPACT_ATOMS: atom_id res chain seq x y z
N MET A 1 0.49 -22.72 -6.70
CA MET A 1 -0.67 -21.81 -6.56
C MET A 1 -0.14 -20.40 -6.63
N ALA A 2 -0.70 -19.58 -7.52
CA ALA A 2 -0.38 -18.15 -7.57
C ALA A 2 -1.18 -17.43 -6.47
N MET A 3 -0.56 -16.46 -5.81
CA MET A 3 -1.18 -15.59 -4.82
C MET A 3 -1.34 -14.21 -5.43
N SER A 4 -2.50 -13.60 -5.21
CA SER A 4 -2.73 -12.20 -5.53
C SER A 4 -3.27 -11.47 -4.30
N ALA A 5 -2.99 -10.18 -4.24
CA ALA A 5 -3.54 -9.25 -3.28
C ALA A 5 -3.86 -7.92 -3.96
N SER A 6 -4.73 -7.14 -3.36
CA SER A 6 -5.01 -5.78 -3.81
C SER A 6 -5.17 -4.85 -2.62
N CYS A 7 -4.57 -3.68 -2.68
CA CYS A 7 -4.70 -2.67 -1.65
C CYS A 7 -5.24 -1.37 -2.27
N THR A 8 -6.43 -0.95 -1.87
CA THR A 8 -6.94 0.39 -2.20
C THR A 8 -6.43 1.37 -1.16
N ILE A 9 -5.83 2.47 -1.60
CA ILE A 9 -5.39 3.55 -0.72
C ILE A 9 -6.20 4.78 -1.06
N THR A 10 -6.88 5.33 -0.06
CA THR A 10 -7.68 6.56 -0.19
C THR A 10 -6.98 7.69 0.55
N ASN A 11 -6.71 8.79 -0.14
CA ASN A 11 -6.24 10.00 0.50
C ASN A 11 -7.41 10.70 1.22
N GLN A 12 -7.30 10.91 2.52
CA GLN A 12 -8.24 11.67 3.34
C GLN A 12 -7.51 12.69 4.24
N THR A 13 -6.36 13.21 3.80
CA THR A 13 -5.56 14.18 4.58
C THR A 13 -6.15 15.59 4.61
N GLY A 14 -7.11 15.89 3.73
CA GLY A 14 -7.59 17.26 3.49
C GLY A 14 -6.77 18.03 2.46
N SER A 15 -5.69 17.45 1.94
CA SER A 15 -4.76 18.04 0.97
C SER A 15 -4.34 17.01 -0.09
N GLU A 16 -3.66 17.46 -1.14
CA GLU A 16 -3.02 16.56 -2.10
C GLU A 16 -1.79 15.89 -1.48
N ILE A 17 -1.65 14.58 -1.71
CA ILE A 17 -0.40 13.86 -1.42
C ILE A 17 0.33 13.54 -2.72
N MET A 18 1.66 13.43 -2.65
CA MET A 18 2.47 12.95 -3.75
C MET A 18 3.26 11.71 -3.35
N ILE A 19 3.21 10.66 -4.17
CA ILE A 19 3.96 9.43 -3.94
C ILE A 19 5.46 9.71 -4.16
N THR A 20 6.27 9.44 -3.14
CA THR A 20 7.73 9.67 -3.14
C THR A 20 8.52 8.36 -3.23
N GLN A 21 7.90 7.25 -2.87
CA GLN A 21 8.49 5.91 -2.97
C GLN A 21 7.41 4.91 -3.33
N MET A 22 7.73 3.96 -4.20
CA MET A 22 6.87 2.83 -4.54
C MET A 22 7.74 1.63 -4.88
N GLY A 23 7.43 0.47 -4.32
CA GLY A 23 8.12 -0.77 -4.63
C GLY A 23 7.35 -2.00 -4.18
N LYS A 24 7.76 -3.14 -4.74
CA LYS A 24 7.29 -4.46 -4.34
C LYS A 24 8.21 -5.05 -3.28
N VAL A 25 7.64 -5.76 -2.32
CA VAL A 25 8.37 -6.39 -1.21
C VAL A 25 8.81 -7.81 -1.58
N ASN A 26 7.96 -8.53 -2.31
CA ASN A 26 8.16 -9.93 -2.67
C ASN A 26 8.29 -10.13 -4.19
N ASP A 27 8.27 -11.38 -4.64
CA ASP A 27 8.31 -11.73 -6.07
C ASP A 27 6.95 -11.51 -6.71
N ASP A 28 6.70 -10.25 -7.03
CA ASP A 28 5.42 -9.77 -7.52
C ASP A 28 5.57 -9.39 -9.00
N ALA A 29 5.25 -10.33 -9.88
CA ALA A 29 5.33 -10.15 -11.33
C ALA A 29 4.13 -9.37 -11.88
N GLY A 30 2.99 -9.46 -11.20
CA GLY A 30 1.76 -8.72 -11.48
C GLY A 30 1.69 -7.34 -10.81
N PHE A 31 2.77 -6.87 -10.19
CA PHE A 31 2.80 -5.63 -9.43
C PHE A 31 2.42 -4.43 -10.30
N THR A 32 1.27 -3.83 -9.97
CA THR A 32 0.76 -2.62 -10.62
C THR A 32 0.46 -1.59 -9.56
N ALA A 33 1.12 -0.45 -9.63
CA ALA A 33 0.96 0.66 -8.70
C ALA A 33 1.14 1.99 -9.44
N PRO A 34 0.63 3.11 -8.91
CA PRO A 34 0.97 4.43 -9.44
C PRO A 34 2.48 4.69 -9.38
N SER A 35 2.99 5.47 -10.34
CA SER A 35 4.40 5.83 -10.39
C SER A 35 4.76 6.84 -9.29
N ILE A 36 6.03 6.87 -8.91
CA ILE A 36 6.58 7.95 -8.08
C ILE A 36 6.32 9.30 -8.79
N GLY A 37 5.93 10.32 -8.02
CA GLY A 37 5.48 11.61 -8.51
C GLY A 37 3.98 11.68 -8.80
N THR A 38 3.25 10.56 -8.72
CA THR A 38 1.79 10.60 -8.82
C THR A 38 1.22 11.40 -7.66
N LYS A 39 0.36 12.36 -8.02
CA LYS A 39 -0.40 13.18 -7.10
C LYS A 39 -1.78 12.57 -6.90
N VAL A 40 -2.25 12.54 -5.66
CA VAL A 40 -3.55 11.97 -5.30
C VAL A 40 -4.29 13.02 -4.50
N SER A 41 -5.40 13.50 -5.05
CA SER A 41 -6.21 14.54 -4.44
C SER A 41 -6.91 14.04 -3.17
N ASN A 42 -7.30 14.95 -2.29
CA ASN A 42 -8.12 14.56 -1.13
C ASN A 42 -9.45 13.94 -1.59
N GLY A 43 -9.79 12.78 -1.03
CA GLY A 43 -10.95 11.97 -1.41
C GLY A 43 -10.69 11.02 -2.58
N GLU A 44 -9.56 11.15 -3.28
CA GLU A 44 -9.18 10.26 -4.37
C GLU A 44 -8.56 8.97 -3.85
N SER A 45 -8.76 7.89 -4.59
CA SER A 45 -8.22 6.57 -4.27
C SER A 45 -7.53 5.96 -5.48
N PHE A 46 -6.53 5.13 -5.22
CA PHE A 46 -5.90 4.27 -6.22
C PHE A 46 -5.72 2.87 -5.65
N THR A 47 -5.52 1.89 -6.54
CA THR A 47 -5.32 0.50 -6.17
C THR A 47 -3.92 0.06 -6.53
N ILE A 48 -3.26 -0.62 -5.58
CA ILE A 48 -2.05 -1.38 -5.81
C ILE A 48 -2.46 -2.83 -5.99
N SER A 49 -2.22 -3.38 -7.17
CA SER A 49 -2.46 -4.79 -7.48
C SER A 49 -1.16 -5.56 -7.39
N MET A 50 -1.23 -6.72 -6.75
CA MET A 50 -0.09 -7.57 -6.44
C MET A 50 -0.41 -9.00 -6.87
N GLY A 51 0.49 -9.65 -7.58
CA GLY A 51 0.35 -11.01 -8.06
C GLY A 51 1.71 -11.68 -8.26
N ASN A 52 1.92 -12.84 -7.65
CA ASN A 52 3.10 -13.65 -7.96
C ASN A 52 2.86 -14.52 -9.21
N ASP A 53 3.91 -14.74 -10.01
CA ASP A 53 3.79 -15.54 -11.26
C ASP A 53 4.36 -16.96 -11.15
N SER A 54 4.86 -17.42 -9.99
CA SER A 54 5.61 -18.68 -9.99
C SER A 54 5.58 -19.53 -8.72
N PHE A 55 5.27 -20.80 -8.95
CA PHE A 55 5.68 -21.99 -8.21
C PHE A 55 6.50 -22.87 -9.18
N PRO A 56 7.62 -23.48 -8.73
CA PRO A 56 7.53 -24.93 -8.63
C PRO A 56 7.84 -25.50 -7.23
N ILE A 57 8.22 -24.68 -6.23
CA ILE A 57 8.69 -25.20 -4.93
C ILE A 57 7.93 -24.64 -3.71
N ALA A 58 7.58 -23.35 -3.67
CA ALA A 58 6.71 -22.77 -2.63
C ALA A 58 5.97 -21.53 -3.17
N PRO A 59 4.68 -21.29 -2.82
CA PRO A 59 4.05 -20.01 -3.13
C PRO A 59 4.79 -18.90 -2.39
N ARG A 60 5.09 -17.80 -3.08
CA ARG A 60 5.75 -16.62 -2.49
C ARG A 60 4.71 -15.63 -1.98
N GLY A 61 5.03 -14.86 -0.95
CA GLY A 61 4.17 -13.76 -0.53
C GLY A 61 4.05 -12.69 -1.61
N VAL A 62 3.18 -11.74 -1.35
CA VAL A 62 3.05 -10.48 -2.10
C VAL A 62 3.16 -9.32 -1.13
N GLY A 63 3.33 -8.09 -1.61
CA GLY A 63 3.48 -6.95 -0.71
C GLY A 63 4.09 -5.73 -1.39
N PHE A 64 3.95 -4.58 -0.72
CA PHE A 64 4.40 -3.31 -1.25
C PHE A 64 4.97 -2.41 -0.16
N ASN A 65 5.81 -1.47 -0.59
CA ASN A 65 6.21 -0.33 0.20
C ASN A 65 5.89 0.96 -0.56
N MET A 66 5.28 1.90 0.14
CA MET A 66 4.92 3.21 -0.38
C MET A 66 5.40 4.30 0.57
N GLY A 67 5.96 5.37 0.01
CA GLY A 67 6.20 6.62 0.70
C GLY A 67 5.42 7.74 0.02
N PHE A 68 5.01 8.74 0.80
CA PHE A 68 4.34 9.92 0.28
C PHE A 68 4.74 11.17 1.06
N ILE A 69 4.57 12.33 0.43
CA ILE A 69 4.59 13.64 1.09
C ILE A 69 3.20 14.24 1.02
N ASP A 70 2.72 14.79 2.14
CA ASP A 70 1.48 15.55 2.18
C ASP A 70 1.78 17.05 1.99
N PHE A 71 1.17 17.67 0.99
CA PHE A 71 1.40 19.10 0.71
C PHE A 71 0.71 20.03 1.73
N GLY A 72 -0.25 19.54 2.51
CA GLY A 72 -0.93 20.35 3.52
C GLY A 72 -0.07 20.68 4.74
N ASN A 73 0.71 19.71 5.21
CA ASN A 73 1.55 19.83 6.41
C ASN A 73 3.06 19.62 6.14
N GLN A 74 3.43 19.33 4.89
CA GLN A 74 4.81 19.05 4.44
C GLN A 74 5.47 17.88 5.17
N GLN A 75 4.68 16.93 5.69
CA GLN A 75 5.17 15.76 6.39
C GLN A 75 5.24 14.55 5.45
N LEU A 76 6.21 13.69 5.69
CA LEU A 76 6.37 12.41 5.01
C LEU A 76 5.62 11.32 5.78
N GLY A 77 4.96 10.43 5.05
CA GLY A 77 4.38 9.20 5.57
C GLY A 77 4.81 8.00 4.75
N SER A 78 4.57 6.80 5.28
CA SER A 78 4.85 5.56 4.56
C SER A 78 3.90 4.44 4.97
N ILE A 79 3.70 3.51 4.05
CA ILE A 79 2.87 2.32 4.24
C ILE A 79 3.69 1.13 3.72
N TYR A 80 3.77 0.10 4.54
CA TYR A 80 4.37 -1.17 4.19
C TYR A 80 3.34 -2.27 4.44
N LEU A 81 3.16 -3.14 3.46
CA LEU A 81 2.38 -4.38 3.55
C LEU A 81 3.26 -5.55 3.12
N ASP A 82 3.30 -6.58 3.95
CA ASP A 82 3.80 -7.90 3.60
C ASP A 82 2.69 -8.92 3.84
N ASP A 83 2.30 -9.62 2.78
CA ASP A 83 1.26 -10.65 2.79
C ASP A 83 1.89 -12.00 2.38
N PRO A 84 2.39 -12.79 3.35
CA PRO A 84 3.08 -14.03 3.07
C PRO A 84 2.11 -15.10 2.58
N ALA A 85 2.57 -15.98 1.68
CA ALA A 85 1.76 -17.09 1.20
C ALA A 85 1.30 -18.06 2.30
N VAL A 86 2.04 -18.11 3.41
CA VAL A 86 1.70 -18.84 4.63
C VAL A 86 2.00 -17.94 5.81
N GLY A 87 0.97 -17.61 6.60
CA GLY A 87 1.10 -16.73 7.75
C GLY A 87 0.00 -15.67 7.77
N ALA A 88 0.15 -14.70 8.67
CA ALA A 88 -0.69 -13.52 8.69
C ALA A 88 -0.01 -12.37 7.95
N HIS A 89 -0.81 -11.50 7.32
CA HIS A 89 -0.32 -10.26 6.76
C HIS A 89 0.16 -9.31 7.86
N GLN A 90 1.09 -8.43 7.51
CA GLN A 90 1.64 -7.43 8.40
C GLN A 90 1.62 -6.06 7.74
N PHE A 91 1.13 -5.07 8.48
CA PHE A 91 1.24 -3.65 8.13
C PHE A 91 2.28 -2.96 9.01
N ASN A 92 3.01 -2.02 8.42
CA ASN A 92 3.83 -1.05 9.15
C ASN A 92 3.64 0.35 8.56
N TYR A 93 3.46 1.34 9.42
CA TYR A 93 3.13 2.71 9.02
C TYR A 93 4.17 3.70 9.51
N GLY A 94 4.57 4.62 8.64
CA GLY A 94 5.49 5.71 8.95
C GLY A 94 4.77 6.94 9.50
N ASN A 95 5.48 7.66 10.37
CA ASN A 95 5.05 8.95 10.92
C ASN A 95 3.63 8.95 11.54
N THR A 96 3.34 7.90 12.31
CA THR A 96 2.08 7.72 13.04
C THR A 96 1.75 8.81 14.09
N PRO A 97 2.67 9.68 14.56
CA PRO A 97 2.27 10.85 15.33
C PRO A 97 1.49 11.90 14.53
N VAL A 98 1.68 11.97 13.21
CA VAL A 98 1.04 12.94 12.31
C VAL A 98 -0.14 12.32 11.57
N PHE A 99 0.05 11.10 11.08
CA PHE A 99 -0.94 10.42 10.25
C PHE A 99 -1.64 9.29 11.02
N ASP A 100 -2.92 9.09 10.69
CA ASP A 100 -3.67 7.89 11.04
C ASP A 100 -3.94 7.06 9.78
N TYR A 101 -3.88 5.73 9.94
CA TYR A 101 -4.01 4.78 8.83
C TYR A 101 -5.12 3.76 9.06
N PRO A 102 -6.41 4.18 9.12
CA PRO A 102 -7.51 3.24 9.24
C PRO A 102 -7.44 2.19 8.14
N THR A 103 -7.36 0.93 8.55
CA THR A 103 -7.15 -0.19 7.64
C THR A 103 -8.23 -1.23 7.84
N GLN A 104 -8.79 -1.69 6.73
CA GLN A 104 -9.81 -2.72 6.67
C GLN A 104 -9.33 -3.86 5.77
N ASN A 105 -9.64 -5.09 6.16
CA ASN A 105 -9.52 -6.26 5.29
C ASN A 105 -10.95 -6.77 5.03
N PRO A 106 -11.62 -6.29 3.97
CA PRO A 106 -12.97 -6.72 3.62
C PRO A 106 -13.07 -8.22 3.28
N GLY A 107 -11.95 -8.88 2.98
CA GLY A 107 -11.90 -10.33 2.85
C GLY A 107 -10.70 -10.82 2.04
N GLY A 108 -10.13 -11.95 2.45
CA GLY A 108 -8.98 -12.57 1.77
C GLY A 108 -7.76 -11.65 1.78
N ASN A 109 -7.20 -11.45 0.59
CA ASN A 109 -6.01 -10.62 0.36
C ASN A 109 -6.38 -9.24 -0.23
N VAL A 110 -7.57 -8.74 0.11
CA VAL A 110 -8.06 -7.42 -0.29
C VAL A 110 -7.99 -6.49 0.91
N TYR A 111 -7.35 -5.35 0.73
CA TYR A 111 -7.08 -4.38 1.79
C TYR A 111 -7.55 -3.00 1.38
N ASP A 112 -8.09 -2.24 2.31
CA ASP A 112 -8.45 -0.84 2.14
C ASP A 112 -7.79 0.00 3.23
N ILE A 113 -6.99 0.99 2.83
CA ILE A 113 -6.28 1.89 3.75
C ILE A 113 -6.70 3.32 3.46
N GLN A 114 -6.98 4.07 4.52
CA GLN A 114 -7.17 5.52 4.45
C GLN A 114 -5.92 6.22 5.00
N ILE A 115 -5.52 7.33 4.40
CA ILE A 115 -4.48 8.20 4.95
C ILE A 115 -5.17 9.44 5.51
N LYS A 116 -5.13 9.64 6.83
CA LYS A 116 -5.72 10.80 7.51
C LYS A 116 -4.66 11.58 8.24
N VAL A 117 -4.84 12.90 8.33
CA VAL A 117 -4.08 13.74 9.26
C VAL A 117 -4.80 13.74 10.60
N LYS A 118 -4.04 13.68 11.69
CA LYS A 118 -4.55 13.74 13.06
C LYS A 118 -4.91 15.15 13.51
#